data_AF-A0A3A8HXK6-F1
#
_entry.id   AF-A0A3A8HXK6-F1
#
_cell.length_a   1.000
_cell.length_b   1.000
_cell.length_c   1.000
_cell.angle_alpha   90.00
_cell.angle_beta   90.00
_cell.angle_gamma   90.00
#
_symmetry.space_group_name_H-M   'P 1'
#
loop_
_entity.id
_entity.type
_entity.pdbx_description
1 polymer ?
#
loop_
_entity_poly.entity_id
_entity_poly.type
_entity_poly.pdbx_seq_one_letter_code
_entity_poly.pdbx_strand_id
1 'polypeptide(L)'
;MTTENESQAATSSTPEASVETVRKVYAADLREKDRVNTVFRVTKKEKVNARSGKVFLSLSLADKSGTVDARIFDKVDALEPVFQNGDYVLVQGSVIVFHGRTQVVVEAVERLDPEPLDPKEFEPPPAPPAEAKSESKSGDAKSGDAKAESKSGDAKSGEAKQAEGKPERHEGGGGGPRAVGQIRELVSERVNDPFVKQLLLAFLDDAQVSAALPVAPAAKGVHHAWRGGLAEHVLSVMRLTLRVSDHYPMADRDLLLAGAFLHDVMKGGDGASDKGFDTSDEGRLVGHAVLAAQKIREKTLGIPGFPPLLEQHLTHLAISQSGASGAPGAKVPVTLEAQIVDTLSSLDARISSWVEAMQRDPNERWTDHLRAYDRSLWKGFVPTGRGRAPVEGSRRKHREEKRKARADKGPPSQAGEGTPTP
;
A
#
# COMPACT_ATOMS: atom_id res chain seq x y z
N MET A 1 14.28 70.04 -9.06
CA MET A 1 15.68 69.66 -8.78
C MET A 1 15.92 68.31 -9.41
N THR A 2 16.83 68.30 -10.37
CA THR A 2 17.34 67.20 -11.20
C THR A 2 18.37 66.36 -10.44
N THR A 3 18.44 65.06 -10.75
CA THR A 3 19.62 64.17 -10.95
C THR A 3 19.08 62.73 -11.09
N GLU A 4 18.96 62.13 -12.27
CA GLU A 4 19.99 61.44 -13.09
C GLU A 4 20.68 60.23 -12.43
N ASN A 5 20.22 59.04 -12.83
CA ASN A 5 20.93 57.91 -13.48
C ASN A 5 22.35 57.50 -13.04
N GLU A 6 22.54 56.20 -12.71
CA GLU A 6 23.59 55.35 -13.30
C GLU A 6 23.40 53.84 -13.03
N SER A 7 24.12 53.04 -13.82
CA SER A 7 23.82 51.68 -14.25
C SER A 7 24.84 50.65 -13.72
N GLN A 8 24.37 49.42 -13.49
CA GLN A 8 25.07 48.12 -13.55
C GLN A 8 26.41 47.90 -12.81
N ALA A 9 26.41 46.88 -11.93
CA ALA A 9 27.49 45.90 -11.87
C ALA A 9 26.93 44.53 -11.41
N ALA A 10 27.07 43.53 -12.28
CA ALA A 10 26.83 42.13 -11.99
C ALA A 10 27.95 41.55 -11.11
N THR A 11 27.61 40.71 -10.14
CA THR A 11 28.48 39.62 -9.68
C THR A 11 27.64 38.37 -9.39
N SER A 12 28.16 37.27 -9.90
CA SER A 12 27.62 35.91 -9.95
C SER A 12 28.17 35.04 -8.80
N SER A 13 27.64 33.81 -8.72
CA SER A 13 27.99 32.63 -7.90
C SER A 13 27.20 32.54 -6.58
N THR A 14 26.37 31.53 -6.34
CA THR A 14 26.51 30.10 -6.67
C THR A 14 25.11 29.45 -6.76
N PRO A 15 24.81 28.58 -7.76
CA PRO A 15 23.64 27.72 -7.69
C PRO A 15 23.99 26.47 -6.87
N GLU A 16 23.37 26.30 -5.71
CA GLU A 16 23.33 25.01 -5.01
C GLU A 16 22.69 23.99 -5.95
N ALA A 17 23.46 22.97 -6.30
CA ALA A 17 23.07 21.91 -7.21
C ALA A 17 21.86 21.17 -6.63
N SER A 18 20.76 21.24 -7.37
CA SER A 18 19.60 20.38 -7.26
C SER A 18 20.04 18.91 -7.24
N VAL A 19 19.81 18.23 -6.11
CA VAL A 19 19.92 16.77 -6.04
C VAL A 19 18.77 16.20 -6.86
N GLU A 20 19.07 15.87 -8.11
CA GLU A 20 18.15 15.23 -9.03
C GLU A 20 17.87 13.81 -8.52
N THR A 21 16.65 13.57 -8.02
CA THR A 21 16.23 12.27 -7.49
C THR A 21 16.15 11.26 -8.63
N VAL A 22 17.27 10.61 -8.95
CA VAL A 22 17.36 9.59 -9.99
C VAL A 22 16.45 8.41 -9.61
N ARG A 23 15.40 8.17 -10.42
CA ARG A 23 14.51 7.02 -10.29
C ARG A 23 15.31 5.73 -10.50
N LYS A 24 15.53 4.97 -9.43
CA LYS A 24 16.25 3.69 -9.48
C LYS A 24 15.43 2.65 -10.24
N VAL A 25 15.85 2.33 -11.46
CA VAL A 25 15.36 1.18 -12.23
C VAL A 25 16.29 0.00 -11.94
N TYR A 26 15.71 -1.14 -11.59
CA TYR A 26 16.46 -2.35 -11.25
C TYR A 26 16.80 -3.18 -12.50
N ALA A 27 17.97 -3.83 -12.51
CA ALA A 27 18.46 -4.66 -13.61
C ALA A 27 17.49 -5.78 -14.03
N ALA A 28 16.75 -6.36 -13.07
CA ALA A 28 15.77 -7.43 -13.32
C ALA A 28 14.49 -6.93 -14.00
N ASP A 29 14.19 -5.63 -13.92
CA ASP A 29 12.97 -5.03 -14.44
C ASP A 29 13.18 -4.38 -15.82
N LEU A 30 14.39 -4.46 -16.38
CA LEU A 30 14.73 -3.88 -17.68
C LEU A 30 14.02 -4.59 -18.82
N ARG A 31 13.15 -3.87 -19.56
CA ARG A 31 12.45 -4.38 -20.75
C ARG A 31 13.06 -3.80 -22.02
N GLU A 32 12.89 -4.51 -23.14
CA GLU A 32 13.36 -4.07 -24.45
C GLU A 32 12.76 -2.70 -24.81
N LYS A 33 13.58 -1.76 -25.30
CA LYS A 33 13.25 -0.36 -25.65
C LYS A 33 13.06 0.60 -24.47
N ASP A 34 13.27 0.16 -23.23
CA ASP A 34 13.29 1.08 -22.09
C ASP A 34 14.55 1.96 -22.13
N ARG A 35 14.40 3.21 -21.66
CA ARG A 35 15.53 4.08 -21.34
C ARG A 35 15.90 3.89 -19.87
N VAL A 36 17.19 3.72 -19.62
CA VAL A 36 17.75 3.58 -18.28
C VAL A 36 18.46 4.87 -17.87
N ASN A 37 18.21 5.29 -16.64
CA ASN A 37 18.96 6.33 -15.94
C ASN A 37 19.04 5.89 -14.47
N THR A 38 20.01 5.04 -14.14
CA THR A 38 20.07 4.38 -12.83
C THR A 38 21.52 4.05 -12.44
N VAL A 39 21.75 3.84 -11.14
CA VAL A 39 23.08 3.59 -10.59
C VAL A 39 23.36 2.09 -10.56
N PHE A 40 24.48 1.70 -11.15
CA PHE A 40 24.99 0.33 -11.13
C PHE A 40 26.39 0.26 -10.54
N ARG A 41 26.75 -0.91 -9.99
CA ARG A 41 28.14 -1.23 -9.63
C ARG A 41 28.83 -1.90 -10.81
N VAL A 42 30.03 -1.44 -11.16
CA VAL A 42 30.83 -2.06 -12.22
C VAL A 42 31.50 -3.31 -11.68
N THR A 43 31.07 -4.48 -12.14
CA THR A 43 31.67 -5.77 -11.73
C THR A 43 32.79 -6.21 -12.67
N LYS A 44 32.67 -5.86 -13.95
CA LYS A 44 33.67 -6.18 -14.97
C LYS A 44 33.73 -5.06 -16.00
N LYS A 45 34.94 -4.74 -16.45
CA LYS A 45 35.23 -3.78 -17.53
C LYS A 45 36.33 -4.34 -18.42
N GLU A 46 36.05 -4.41 -19.72
CA GLU A 46 36.99 -4.91 -20.72
C GLU A 46 36.93 -4.02 -21.97
N LYS A 47 38.08 -3.56 -22.46
CA LYS A 47 38.20 -2.88 -23.76
C LYS A 47 38.32 -3.95 -24.84
N VAL A 48 37.34 -4.03 -25.73
CA VAL A 48 37.24 -5.06 -26.75
C VAL A 48 37.33 -4.42 -28.14
N ASN A 49 38.18 -4.99 -28.99
CA ASN A 49 38.26 -4.61 -30.40
C ASN A 49 37.30 -5.47 -31.20
N ALA A 50 36.25 -4.87 -31.79
CA ALA A 50 35.31 -5.59 -32.64
C ALA A 50 35.99 -6.10 -33.91
N ARG A 51 35.43 -7.16 -34.51
CA ARG A 51 35.86 -7.67 -35.83
C ARG A 51 35.73 -6.62 -36.95
N SER A 52 34.96 -5.55 -36.73
CA SER A 52 34.78 -4.41 -37.62
C SER A 52 35.84 -3.30 -37.45
N GLY A 53 36.83 -3.49 -36.58
CA GLY A 53 37.89 -2.50 -36.30
C GLY A 53 37.51 -1.38 -35.33
N LYS A 54 36.22 -1.29 -34.92
CA LYS A 54 35.79 -0.34 -33.88
C LYS A 54 36.05 -0.89 -32.48
N VAL A 55 36.62 -0.06 -31.63
CA VAL A 55 36.88 -0.38 -30.22
C VAL A 55 35.65 -0.01 -29.38
N PHE A 56 35.24 -0.87 -28.46
CA PHE A 56 34.12 -0.62 -27.54
C PHE A 56 34.47 -1.11 -26.13
N LEU A 57 33.84 -0.53 -25.10
CA LEU A 57 33.93 -1.06 -23.74
C LEU A 57 32.80 -2.05 -23.50
N SER A 58 33.15 -3.24 -23.06
CA SER A 58 32.21 -4.23 -22.53
C SER A 58 32.21 -4.15 -21.01
N LEU A 59 31.05 -3.90 -20.43
CA LEU A 59 30.85 -3.78 -19.00
C LEU A 59 29.87 -4.85 -18.52
N SER A 60 30.08 -5.36 -17.31
CA SER A 60 29.06 -6.10 -16.57
C SER A 60 28.66 -5.26 -15.36
N LEU A 61 27.40 -4.85 -15.35
CA LEU A 61 26.81 -3.98 -14.33
C LEU A 61 25.95 -4.82 -13.38
N ALA A 62 26.03 -4.55 -12.08
CA ALA A 62 25.25 -5.27 -11.08
C ALA A 62 24.49 -4.33 -10.16
N ASP A 63 23.31 -4.78 -9.72
CA ASP A 63 22.53 -4.19 -8.64
C ASP A 63 21.93 -5.29 -7.74
N LYS A 64 21.04 -4.91 -6.80
CA LYS A 64 20.35 -5.85 -5.89
C LYS A 64 19.47 -6.89 -6.58
N SER A 65 19.07 -6.62 -7.82
CA SER A 65 18.09 -7.43 -8.55
C SER A 65 18.76 -8.39 -9.55
N GLY A 66 19.98 -8.11 -9.99
CA GLY A 66 20.74 -8.99 -10.88
C GLY A 66 21.94 -8.34 -11.55
N THR A 67 22.48 -9.04 -12.54
CA THR A 67 23.59 -8.59 -13.39
C THR A 67 23.09 -8.34 -14.82
N VAL A 68 23.48 -7.22 -15.42
CA VAL A 68 23.18 -6.86 -16.81
C VAL A 68 24.45 -6.54 -17.59
N ASP A 69 24.52 -7.00 -18.83
CA ASP A 69 25.62 -6.67 -19.74
C ASP A 69 25.41 -5.28 -20.33
N ALA A 70 26.46 -4.47 -20.40
CA ALA A 70 26.41 -3.12 -20.96
C ALA A 70 27.56 -2.87 -21.94
N ARG A 71 27.33 -2.04 -22.97
CA ARG A 71 28.35 -1.66 -23.94
C ARG A 71 28.37 -0.16 -24.17
N ILE A 72 29.57 0.41 -24.20
CA ILE A 72 29.82 1.80 -24.61
C ILE A 72 30.50 1.77 -25.98
N PHE A 73 29.87 2.39 -26.97
CA PHE A 73 30.42 2.49 -28.33
C PHE A 73 31.01 3.87 -28.63
N ASP A 74 30.55 4.91 -27.94
CA ASP A 74 30.96 6.30 -28.18
C ASP A 74 31.94 6.77 -27.10
N LYS A 75 32.90 7.61 -27.49
CA LYS A 75 33.86 8.26 -26.56
C LYS A 75 34.61 7.30 -25.63
N VAL A 76 34.92 6.09 -26.10
CA VAL A 76 35.57 5.02 -25.32
C VAL A 76 36.87 5.48 -24.65
N ASP A 77 37.75 6.18 -25.38
CA ASP A 77 39.05 6.62 -24.83
C ASP A 77 38.90 7.72 -23.77
N ALA A 78 37.78 8.45 -23.74
CA ALA A 78 37.49 9.45 -22.73
C ALA A 78 36.80 8.88 -21.49
N LEU A 79 35.98 7.83 -21.65
CA LEU A 79 35.22 7.19 -20.57
C LEU A 79 35.99 6.05 -19.88
N GLU A 80 36.98 5.47 -20.56
CA GLU A 80 37.82 4.41 -19.99
C GLU A 80 38.57 4.83 -18.70
N PRO A 81 39.16 6.02 -18.56
CA PRO A 81 39.83 6.40 -17.30
C PRO A 81 38.89 6.89 -16.20
N VAL A 82 37.61 7.18 -16.51
CA VAL A 82 36.69 7.88 -15.59
C VAL A 82 36.22 7.01 -14.42
N PHE A 83 36.15 5.69 -14.62
CA PHE A 83 35.63 4.73 -13.63
C PHE A 83 36.37 3.40 -13.68
N GLN A 84 36.46 2.70 -12.55
CA GLN A 84 37.15 1.41 -12.41
C GLN A 84 36.21 0.30 -11.96
N ASN A 85 36.69 -0.95 -11.99
CA ASN A 85 35.94 -2.08 -11.43
C ASN A 85 35.74 -1.87 -9.93
N GLY A 86 34.49 -1.95 -9.48
CA GLY A 86 34.10 -1.71 -8.09
C GLY A 86 33.40 -0.36 -7.87
N ASP A 87 33.52 0.58 -8.80
CA ASP A 87 32.89 1.90 -8.69
C ASP A 87 31.38 1.85 -8.90
N TYR A 88 30.68 2.81 -8.28
CA TYR A 88 29.27 3.09 -8.55
C TYR A 88 29.18 4.12 -9.66
N VAL A 89 28.45 3.78 -10.72
CA VAL A 89 28.29 4.63 -11.89
C VAL A 89 26.82 4.86 -12.18
N LEU A 90 26.45 6.11 -12.44
CA LEU A 90 25.15 6.47 -12.99
C LEU A 90 25.20 6.19 -14.49
N VAL A 91 24.36 5.29 -14.96
CA VAL A 91 24.32 4.87 -16.36
C VAL A 91 23.06 5.40 -17.02
N GLN A 92 23.27 6.17 -18.08
CA GLN A 92 22.22 6.64 -18.99
C GLN A 92 22.35 5.94 -20.33
N GLY A 93 21.27 5.34 -20.81
CA GLY A 93 21.29 4.59 -22.04
C GLY A 93 19.98 3.95 -22.42
N SER A 94 20.04 3.09 -23.44
CA SER A 94 18.89 2.40 -24.00
C SER A 94 19.06 0.89 -23.88
N VAL A 95 18.01 0.18 -23.48
CA VAL A 95 18.01 -1.28 -23.33
C VAL A 95 17.67 -1.95 -24.66
N ILE A 96 18.57 -2.80 -25.13
CA ILE A 96 18.38 -3.64 -26.31
C ILE A 96 18.40 -5.11 -25.92
N VAL A 97 17.73 -5.97 -26.69
CA VAL A 97 17.90 -7.42 -26.58
C VAL A 97 18.84 -7.87 -27.68
N PHE A 98 20.00 -8.42 -27.32
CA PHE A 98 20.98 -8.91 -28.27
C PHE A 98 21.23 -10.41 -28.01
N HIS A 99 20.95 -11.25 -29.01
CA HIS A 99 21.05 -12.72 -28.88
C HIS A 99 20.27 -13.31 -27.68
N GLY A 100 19.08 -12.76 -27.40
CA GLY A 100 18.21 -13.21 -26.32
C GLY A 100 18.64 -12.80 -24.91
N ARG A 101 19.67 -11.96 -24.77
CA ARG A 101 20.08 -11.35 -23.50
C ARG A 101 19.82 -9.85 -23.50
N THR A 102 19.31 -9.34 -22.40
CA THR A 102 19.13 -7.91 -22.16
C THR A 102 20.50 -7.25 -22.04
N GLN A 103 20.75 -6.25 -22.87
CA GLN A 103 22.00 -5.52 -22.94
C GLN A 103 21.72 -4.01 -22.92
N VAL A 104 22.45 -3.27 -22.10
CA VAL A 104 22.35 -1.80 -22.07
C VAL A 104 23.35 -1.20 -23.06
N VAL A 105 22.87 -0.35 -23.96
CA VAL A 105 23.73 0.53 -24.75
C VAL A 105 23.88 1.84 -23.99
N VAL A 106 25.08 2.09 -23.48
CA VAL A 106 25.38 3.23 -22.63
C VAL A 106 25.70 4.43 -23.51
N GLU A 107 24.91 5.49 -23.35
CA GLU A 107 25.07 6.77 -24.04
C GLU A 107 25.89 7.76 -23.17
N ALA A 108 25.70 7.72 -21.85
CA ALA A 108 26.47 8.51 -20.89
C ALA A 108 26.69 7.74 -19.58
N VAL A 109 27.84 7.98 -18.94
CA VAL A 109 28.22 7.36 -17.66
C VAL A 109 28.95 8.37 -16.78
N GLU A 110 28.55 8.46 -15.51
CA GLU A 110 29.16 9.34 -14.51
C GLU A 110 29.54 8.54 -13.26
N ARG A 111 30.73 8.79 -12.69
CA ARG A 111 31.16 8.14 -11.45
C ARG A 111 30.57 8.87 -10.25
N LEU A 112 29.96 8.13 -9.32
CA LEU A 112 29.48 8.64 -8.04
C LEU A 112 30.51 8.34 -6.95
N ASP A 113 30.93 9.36 -6.19
CA ASP A 113 31.80 9.19 -5.03
C ASP A 113 30.98 8.70 -3.80
N PRO A 114 31.46 7.71 -3.03
CA PRO A 114 30.64 6.91 -2.11
C PRO A 114 30.62 7.44 -0.66
N GLU A 115 30.02 8.60 -0.40
CA GLU A 115 29.90 9.11 0.98
C GLU A 115 28.51 9.07 1.65
N PRO A 116 27.43 8.56 1.00
CA PRO A 116 26.24 8.19 1.78
C PRO A 116 25.59 6.86 1.38
N LEU A 117 26.36 5.81 1.03
CA LEU A 117 25.78 4.52 0.61
C LEU A 117 26.27 3.35 1.48
N ASP A 118 25.32 2.73 2.20
CA ASP A 118 25.55 1.61 3.14
C ASP A 118 26.07 0.35 2.39
N PRO A 119 27.30 -0.14 2.69
CA PRO A 119 27.94 -1.25 1.98
C PRO A 119 27.21 -2.60 2.07
N LYS A 120 26.21 -2.73 2.96
CA LYS A 120 25.41 -3.96 3.13
C LYS A 120 24.39 -4.21 2.00
N GLU A 121 24.23 -3.26 1.07
CA GLU A 121 23.32 -3.39 -0.06
C GLU A 121 23.86 -4.23 -1.25
N PHE A 122 25.13 -4.67 -1.24
CA PHE A 122 25.85 -5.10 -2.46
C PHE A 122 26.51 -6.49 -2.43
N GLU A 123 26.10 -7.41 -1.54
CA GLU A 123 26.61 -8.79 -1.55
C GLU A 123 25.55 -9.80 -2.07
N PRO A 124 25.87 -10.59 -3.12
CA PRO A 124 24.95 -11.61 -3.64
C PRO A 124 25.07 -12.94 -2.87
N PRO A 125 23.97 -13.69 -2.68
CA PRO A 125 24.02 -15.06 -2.14
C PRO A 125 24.55 -16.06 -3.19
N PRO A 126 25.19 -17.17 -2.77
CA PRO A 126 25.81 -18.14 -3.66
C PRO A 126 24.78 -18.94 -4.48
N ALA A 127 25.12 -19.20 -5.75
CA ALA A 127 24.28 -19.90 -6.71
C ALA A 127 24.07 -21.39 -6.35
N PRO A 128 22.84 -21.94 -6.47
CA PRO A 128 22.62 -23.38 -6.43
C PRO A 128 23.05 -24.06 -7.75
N PRO A 129 23.48 -25.34 -7.74
CA PRO A 129 24.04 -26.03 -8.90
C PRO A 129 23.01 -26.33 -10.00
N ALA A 130 23.48 -26.32 -11.23
CA ALA A 130 22.71 -26.65 -12.44
C ALA A 130 22.37 -28.15 -12.51
N GLU A 131 21.10 -28.46 -12.80
CA GLU A 131 20.70 -29.78 -13.29
C GLU A 131 20.01 -29.71 -14.67
N ALA A 132 20.15 -30.83 -15.37
CA ALA A 132 20.17 -30.97 -16.81
C ALA A 132 18.79 -30.93 -17.49
N LYS A 133 18.87 -30.65 -18.79
CA LYS A 133 17.83 -30.79 -19.81
C LYS A 133 17.19 -32.19 -19.81
N SER A 134 15.88 -32.24 -20.04
CA SER A 134 15.27 -33.30 -20.85
C SER A 134 14.21 -32.70 -21.77
N GLU A 135 14.46 -32.81 -23.07
CA GLU A 135 13.51 -32.56 -24.15
C GLU A 135 12.45 -33.67 -24.21
N SER A 136 11.22 -33.34 -24.59
CA SER A 136 10.47 -34.16 -25.55
C SER A 136 9.34 -33.36 -26.20
N LYS A 137 9.22 -33.56 -27.51
CA LYS A 137 8.38 -32.89 -28.50
C LYS A 137 6.89 -33.32 -28.46
N SER A 138 6.06 -32.44 -29.02
CA SER A 138 4.95 -32.67 -29.98
C SER A 138 3.88 -33.72 -29.70
N GLY A 139 2.62 -33.29 -29.79
CA GLY A 139 1.47 -34.16 -30.05
C GLY A 139 0.16 -33.38 -30.18
N ASP A 140 -0.21 -33.05 -31.41
CA ASP A 140 -1.54 -32.64 -31.86
C ASP A 140 -2.63 -33.68 -31.48
N ALA A 141 -3.82 -33.22 -31.05
CA ALA A 141 -5.14 -33.79 -31.45
C ALA A 141 -6.34 -33.06 -30.80
N LYS A 142 -7.04 -32.28 -31.62
CA LYS A 142 -8.49 -32.28 -31.89
C LYS A 142 -9.55 -32.55 -30.80
N SER A 143 -10.45 -31.57 -30.73
CA SER A 143 -11.93 -31.61 -30.81
C SER A 143 -12.74 -32.36 -29.73
N GLY A 144 -13.71 -31.63 -29.17
CA GLY A 144 -14.86 -32.18 -28.46
C GLY A 144 -15.84 -31.08 -28.04
N ASP A 145 -16.70 -30.67 -28.97
CA ASP A 145 -17.91 -29.90 -28.71
C ASP A 145 -18.84 -30.63 -27.72
N ALA A 146 -19.38 -29.92 -26.73
CA ALA A 146 -20.62 -30.31 -26.07
C ALA A 146 -21.38 -29.07 -25.58
N LYS A 147 -22.49 -28.80 -26.26
CA LYS A 147 -23.50 -27.77 -26.05
C LYS A 147 -24.58 -28.32 -25.12
N ALA A 148 -24.97 -27.58 -24.08
CA ALA A 148 -26.22 -27.77 -23.32
C ALA A 148 -26.59 -26.41 -22.68
N GLU A 149 -27.41 -25.60 -23.33
CA GLU A 149 -28.85 -25.46 -23.07
C GLU A 149 -29.20 -24.99 -21.64
N SER A 150 -29.31 -23.67 -21.49
CA SER A 150 -29.92 -22.98 -20.36
C SER A 150 -31.44 -22.88 -20.56
N LYS A 151 -32.23 -23.51 -19.70
CA LYS A 151 -33.65 -23.20 -19.52
C LYS A 151 -33.82 -22.24 -18.35
N SER A 152 -34.51 -21.15 -18.64
CA SER A 152 -35.07 -20.18 -17.72
C SER A 152 -36.10 -20.82 -16.79
N GLY A 153 -36.08 -20.41 -15.52
CA GLY A 153 -37.08 -20.76 -14.53
C GLY A 153 -37.39 -19.51 -13.68
N ASP A 154 -38.57 -18.96 -13.93
CA ASP A 154 -39.27 -17.96 -13.12
C ASP A 154 -39.30 -18.36 -11.63
N ALA A 155 -38.96 -17.42 -10.74
CA ALA A 155 -39.25 -17.56 -9.31
C ALA A 155 -39.77 -16.23 -8.75
N LYS A 156 -41.02 -16.30 -8.32
CA LYS A 156 -41.86 -15.25 -7.74
C LYS A 156 -41.23 -14.58 -6.51
N SER A 157 -41.53 -13.29 -6.43
CA SER A 157 -41.38 -12.41 -5.29
C SER A 157 -42.10 -12.94 -4.04
N GLY A 158 -41.37 -13.00 -2.93
CA GLY A 158 -41.90 -13.11 -1.58
C GLY A 158 -41.27 -12.03 -0.71
N GLU A 159 -42.07 -11.03 -0.31
CA GLU A 159 -41.70 -10.02 0.66
C GLU A 159 -41.42 -10.66 2.03
N ALA A 160 -40.18 -10.53 2.51
CA ALA A 160 -39.84 -10.76 3.91
C ALA A 160 -39.34 -9.44 4.53
N LYS A 161 -40.15 -8.91 5.45
CA LYS A 161 -39.82 -7.80 6.36
C LYS A 161 -38.57 -8.15 7.15
N GLN A 162 -37.52 -7.35 7.01
CA GLN A 162 -36.34 -7.43 7.88
C GLN A 162 -36.69 -6.75 9.21
N ALA A 163 -36.59 -7.52 10.29
CA ALA A 163 -36.54 -6.99 11.65
C ALA A 163 -35.13 -6.46 11.90
N GLU A 164 -35.02 -5.18 12.24
CA GLU A 164 -33.78 -4.54 12.66
C GLU A 164 -33.32 -5.13 14.00
N GLY A 165 -32.30 -5.98 13.95
CA GLY A 165 -31.62 -6.49 15.14
C GLY A 165 -30.76 -5.40 15.78
N LYS A 166 -31.04 -5.09 17.04
CA LYS A 166 -30.26 -4.19 17.91
C LYS A 166 -28.77 -4.60 17.88
N PRO A 167 -27.81 -3.67 17.74
CA PRO A 167 -26.40 -4.04 17.72
C PRO A 167 -26.00 -4.61 19.10
N GLU A 168 -25.62 -5.89 19.13
CA GLU A 168 -25.00 -6.50 20.29
C GLU A 168 -23.64 -5.83 20.58
N ARG A 169 -23.38 -5.62 21.87
CA ARG A 169 -22.18 -4.95 22.37
C ARG A 169 -20.97 -5.84 22.08
N HIS A 170 -20.11 -5.39 21.18
CA HIS A 170 -18.80 -6.00 20.98
C HIS A 170 -17.94 -5.72 22.24
N GLU A 171 -17.74 -6.74 23.07
CA GLU A 171 -16.80 -6.70 24.20
C GLU A 171 -15.36 -6.69 23.65
N GLY A 172 -14.89 -5.51 23.24
CA GLY A 172 -13.54 -5.26 22.74
C GLY A 172 -12.97 -3.96 23.30
N GLY A 173 -13.11 -3.73 24.61
CA GLY A 173 -12.90 -2.43 25.29
C GLY A 173 -11.47 -1.84 25.30
N GLY A 174 -10.55 -2.25 24.41
CA GLY A 174 -9.17 -1.75 24.38
C GLY A 174 -8.58 -1.45 23.00
N GLY A 175 -9.34 -1.62 21.90
CA GLY A 175 -8.85 -1.40 20.54
C GLY A 175 -8.55 0.06 20.21
N GLY A 176 -9.53 0.95 20.46
CA GLY A 176 -9.43 2.37 20.13
C GLY A 176 -8.25 3.12 20.78
N PRO A 177 -8.08 3.10 22.13
CA PRO A 177 -6.93 3.76 22.78
C PRO A 177 -5.58 3.23 22.30
N ARG A 178 -5.47 1.92 22.05
CA ARG A 178 -4.27 1.32 21.47
C ARG A 178 -4.04 1.85 20.06
N ALA A 179 -5.07 1.90 19.22
CA ALA A 179 -4.97 2.42 17.87
C ALA A 179 -4.52 3.88 17.85
N VAL A 180 -5.04 4.73 18.75
CA VAL A 180 -4.59 6.13 18.91
C VAL A 180 -3.11 6.21 19.29
N GLY A 181 -2.64 5.35 20.20
CA GLY A 181 -1.22 5.26 20.51
C GLY A 181 -0.35 4.93 19.28
N GLN A 182 -0.80 3.99 18.46
CA GLN A 182 -0.11 3.61 17.22
C GLN A 182 -0.18 4.70 16.14
N ILE A 183 -1.29 5.45 16.05
CA ILE A 183 -1.39 6.62 15.17
C ILE A 183 -0.36 7.67 15.58
N ARG A 184 -0.27 7.98 16.88
CA ARG A 184 0.72 8.95 17.40
C ARG A 184 2.15 8.49 17.11
N GLU A 185 2.44 7.20 17.29
CA GLU A 185 3.73 6.60 16.94
C GLU A 185 4.04 6.77 15.45
N LEU A 186 3.10 6.44 14.56
CA LEU A 186 3.27 6.64 13.12
C LEU A 186 3.52 8.11 12.76
N VAL A 187 2.76 9.05 13.34
CA VAL A 187 2.96 10.49 13.12
C VAL A 187 4.35 10.93 13.59
N SER A 188 4.79 10.45 14.75
CA SER A 188 6.08 10.87 15.34
C SER A 188 7.27 10.31 14.56
N GLU A 189 7.20 9.03 14.18
CA GLU A 189 8.33 8.27 13.63
C GLU A 189 8.38 8.25 12.10
N ARG A 190 7.26 8.50 11.40
CA ARG A 190 7.15 8.28 9.94
C ARG A 190 6.84 9.53 9.14
N VAL A 191 6.33 10.59 9.76
CA VAL A 191 6.19 11.91 9.11
C VAL A 191 7.51 12.64 9.25
N ASN A 192 8.08 13.14 8.16
CA ASN A 192 9.36 13.85 8.16
C ASN A 192 9.18 15.36 8.12
N ASP A 193 8.22 15.85 7.34
CA ASP A 193 7.94 17.28 7.21
C ASP A 193 7.52 17.86 8.57
N PRO A 194 8.23 18.90 9.05
CA PRO A 194 8.01 19.44 10.39
C PRO A 194 6.65 20.12 10.54
N PHE A 195 6.12 20.76 9.49
CA PHE A 195 4.82 21.43 9.54
C PHE A 195 3.67 20.42 9.53
N VAL A 196 3.75 19.39 8.68
CA VAL A 196 2.79 18.28 8.68
C VAL A 196 2.80 17.60 10.04
N LYS A 197 3.97 17.24 10.57
CA LYS A 197 4.06 16.58 11.89
C LYS A 197 3.45 17.45 12.99
N GLN A 198 3.80 18.73 13.05
CA GLN A 198 3.26 19.66 14.05
C GLN A 198 1.73 19.77 13.95
N LEU A 199 1.17 19.86 12.74
CA LEU A 199 -0.28 19.90 12.56
C LEU A 199 -0.95 18.63 13.06
N LEU A 200 -0.46 17.45 12.67
CA LEU A 200 -1.07 16.17 13.06
C LEU A 200 -0.99 15.94 14.58
N LEU A 201 0.12 16.31 15.22
CA LEU A 201 0.23 16.28 16.68
C LEU A 201 -0.72 17.28 17.34
N ALA A 202 -0.85 18.50 16.81
CA ALA A 202 -1.80 19.50 17.32
C ALA A 202 -3.27 19.03 17.23
N PHE A 203 -3.61 18.20 16.24
CA PHE A 203 -4.90 17.51 16.19
C PHE A 203 -5.01 16.42 17.26
N LEU A 204 -3.99 15.57 17.42
CA LEU A 204 -4.00 14.50 18.42
C LEU A 204 -4.04 15.01 19.87
N ASP A 205 -3.51 16.21 20.10
CA ASP A 205 -3.51 16.89 21.40
C ASP A 205 -4.74 17.79 21.63
N ASP A 206 -5.57 17.98 20.60
CA ASP A 206 -6.82 18.75 20.72
C ASP A 206 -7.78 18.06 21.68
N ALA A 207 -8.41 18.83 22.58
CA ALA A 207 -9.28 18.30 23.62
C ALA A 207 -10.50 17.55 23.05
N GLN A 208 -11.07 18.02 21.94
CA GLN A 208 -12.20 17.38 21.30
C GLN A 208 -11.76 16.05 20.67
N VAL A 209 -10.66 16.06 19.91
CA VAL A 209 -10.16 14.88 19.18
C VAL A 209 -9.65 13.81 20.15
N SER A 210 -8.87 14.19 21.16
CA SER A 210 -8.28 13.25 22.13
C SER A 210 -9.32 12.52 22.99
N ALA A 211 -10.42 13.19 23.34
CA ALA A 211 -11.54 12.56 24.04
C ALA A 211 -12.36 11.63 23.14
N ALA A 212 -12.54 12.06 21.89
CA ALA A 212 -13.39 11.43 20.89
C ALA A 212 -12.80 10.17 20.24
N LEU A 213 -11.63 10.32 19.63
CA LEU A 213 -11.03 9.35 18.70
C LEU A 213 -10.88 7.94 19.30
N PRO A 214 -10.48 7.77 20.59
CA PRO A 214 -10.35 6.43 21.19
C PRO A 214 -11.67 5.67 21.34
N VAL A 215 -12.81 6.34 21.24
CA VAL A 215 -14.13 5.75 21.54
C VAL A 215 -15.14 5.90 20.41
N ALA A 216 -14.92 6.81 19.46
CA ALA A 216 -15.82 7.06 18.34
C ALA A 216 -15.88 5.85 17.38
N PRO A 217 -17.07 5.56 16.81
CA PRO A 217 -17.22 4.59 15.72
C PRO A 217 -16.86 5.26 14.39
N ALA A 218 -16.39 4.48 13.41
CA ALA A 218 -16.16 5.05 12.09
C ALA A 218 -17.48 5.25 11.33
N ALA A 219 -18.55 4.55 11.69
CA ALA A 219 -19.85 4.66 11.04
C ALA A 219 -21.01 4.24 11.95
N LYS A 220 -22.24 4.62 11.58
CA LYS A 220 -23.46 4.30 12.34
C LYS A 220 -23.98 2.87 12.14
N GLY A 221 -23.47 2.10 11.17
CA GLY A 221 -23.94 0.74 10.91
C GLY A 221 -23.24 -0.07 9.82
N VAL A 222 -22.24 0.50 9.14
CA VAL A 222 -21.50 -0.16 8.05
C VAL A 222 -20.02 0.07 8.31
N HIS A 223 -19.19 -0.98 8.38
CA HIS A 223 -17.75 -0.96 8.70
C HIS A 223 -17.33 -0.20 9.96
N HIS A 224 -16.56 -0.83 10.85
CA HIS A 224 -15.99 -0.13 12.02
C HIS A 224 -17.05 0.56 12.91
N ALA A 225 -18.27 0.02 12.93
CA ALA A 225 -19.42 0.55 13.67
C ALA A 225 -19.42 0.09 15.13
N TRP A 226 -18.29 0.28 15.83
CA TRP A 226 -18.09 -0.05 17.24
C TRP A 226 -17.29 1.02 17.96
N ARG A 227 -17.26 0.95 19.29
CA ARG A 227 -16.49 1.87 20.13
C ARG A 227 -15.01 1.78 19.80
N GLY A 228 -14.42 2.88 19.33
CA GLY A 228 -13.01 2.96 18.91
C GLY A 228 -12.75 2.55 17.46
N GLY A 229 -13.80 2.20 16.70
CA GLY A 229 -13.68 1.81 15.29
C GLY A 229 -13.12 2.93 14.40
N LEU A 230 -13.34 4.21 14.73
CA LEU A 230 -12.77 5.32 13.97
C LEU A 230 -11.24 5.33 14.03
N ALA A 231 -10.66 5.15 15.21
CA ALA A 231 -9.21 5.07 15.37
C ALA A 231 -8.62 3.85 14.64
N GLU A 232 -9.32 2.71 14.66
CA GLU A 232 -8.90 1.52 13.94
C GLU A 232 -8.93 1.71 12.42
N HIS A 233 -9.99 2.35 11.89
CA HIS A 233 -10.11 2.72 10.49
C HIS A 233 -8.96 3.64 10.05
N VAL A 234 -8.78 4.77 10.74
CA VAL A 234 -7.71 5.74 10.44
C VAL A 234 -6.34 5.06 10.46
N LEU A 235 -6.06 4.24 11.48
CA LEU A 235 -4.81 3.49 11.58
C LEU A 235 -4.64 2.49 10.43
N SER A 236 -5.72 1.82 10.01
CA SER A 236 -5.70 0.90 8.87
C SER A 236 -5.34 1.63 7.58
N VAL A 237 -6.01 2.75 7.30
CA VAL A 237 -5.74 3.58 6.11
C VAL A 237 -4.31 4.14 6.13
N MET A 238 -3.81 4.61 7.28
CA MET A 238 -2.41 5.05 7.42
C MET A 238 -1.39 3.92 7.16
N ARG A 239 -1.71 2.68 7.55
CA ARG A 239 -0.84 1.53 7.24
C ARG A 239 -0.88 1.17 5.77
N LEU A 240 -2.05 1.25 5.14
CA LEU A 240 -2.21 1.02 3.71
C LEU A 240 -1.46 2.08 2.90
N THR A 241 -1.53 3.35 3.28
CA THR A 241 -0.80 4.41 2.58
C THR A 241 0.70 4.20 2.60
N LEU A 242 1.28 3.73 3.71
CA LEU A 242 2.70 3.37 3.77
C LEU A 242 3.06 2.30 2.73
N ARG A 243 2.27 1.22 2.64
CA ARG A 243 2.52 0.14 1.65
C ARG A 243 2.36 0.62 0.21
N VAL A 244 1.39 1.49 -0.02
CA VAL A 244 1.12 2.05 -1.35
C VAL A 244 2.20 3.05 -1.75
N SER A 245 2.73 3.84 -0.79
CA SER A 245 3.83 4.78 -1.05
C SER A 245 5.12 4.07 -1.49
N ASP A 246 5.36 2.84 -1.02
CA ASP A 246 6.49 2.02 -1.48
C ASP A 246 6.37 1.66 -2.97
N HIS A 247 5.14 1.48 -3.48
CA HIS A 247 4.88 1.17 -4.89
C HIS A 247 4.77 2.43 -5.76
N TYR A 248 4.22 3.53 -5.20
CA TYR A 248 4.10 4.81 -5.86
C TYR A 248 5.01 5.87 -5.21
N PRO A 249 6.34 5.85 -5.49
CA PRO A 249 7.29 6.79 -4.89
C PRO A 249 7.13 8.25 -5.32
N MET A 250 6.28 8.54 -6.31
CA MET A 250 5.93 9.89 -6.74
C MET A 250 4.83 10.53 -5.87
N ALA A 251 4.17 9.75 -5.02
CA ALA A 251 3.21 10.26 -4.05
C ALA A 251 3.95 10.66 -2.77
N ASP A 252 3.67 11.84 -2.25
CA ASP A 252 4.31 12.30 -1.02
C ASP A 252 3.81 11.50 0.19
N ARG A 253 4.73 10.80 0.85
CA ARG A 253 4.41 9.90 1.97
C ARG A 253 3.82 10.64 3.17
N ASP A 254 4.29 11.85 3.44
CA ASP A 254 3.86 12.63 4.60
C ASP A 254 2.45 13.18 4.37
N LEU A 255 2.16 13.64 3.15
CA LEU A 255 0.82 14.02 2.74
C LEU A 255 -0.15 12.83 2.69
N LEU A 256 0.31 11.64 2.31
CA LEU A 256 -0.51 10.43 2.37
C LEU A 256 -0.90 10.05 3.81
N LEU A 257 0.06 10.07 4.74
CA LEU A 257 -0.21 9.85 6.17
C LEU A 257 -1.12 10.94 6.74
N ALA A 258 -0.89 12.20 6.38
CA ALA A 258 -1.71 13.32 6.81
C ALA A 258 -3.14 13.22 6.28
N GLY A 259 -3.32 12.90 4.99
CA GLY A 259 -4.65 12.70 4.41
C GLY A 259 -5.39 11.53 5.04
N ALA A 260 -4.70 10.39 5.24
CA ALA A 260 -5.28 9.23 5.92
C ALA A 260 -5.73 9.54 7.36
N PHE A 261 -5.06 10.45 8.06
CA PHE A 261 -5.50 10.90 9.38
C PHE A 261 -6.63 11.92 9.29
N LEU A 262 -6.43 13.00 8.54
CA LEU A 262 -7.31 14.18 8.53
C LEU A 262 -8.68 13.93 7.89
N HIS A 263 -8.82 12.94 7.00
CA HIS A 263 -10.07 12.73 6.25
C HIS A 263 -11.29 12.47 7.14
N ASP A 264 -11.11 11.74 8.25
CA ASP A 264 -12.22 11.28 9.09
C ASP A 264 -12.03 11.63 10.58
N VAL A 265 -10.91 12.26 10.99
CA VAL A 265 -10.61 12.56 12.41
C VAL A 265 -11.70 13.41 13.08
N MET A 266 -12.31 14.35 12.34
CA MET A 266 -13.35 15.23 12.88
C MET A 266 -14.72 14.57 13.00
N LYS A 267 -14.89 13.35 12.50
CA LYS A 267 -16.07 12.51 12.76
C LYS A 267 -16.16 12.07 14.21
N GLY A 268 -15.03 12.10 14.92
CA GLY A 268 -14.94 11.74 16.32
C GLY A 268 -15.60 12.75 17.26
N GLY A 269 -15.77 14.01 16.86
CA GLY A 269 -16.23 15.11 17.75
C GLY A 269 -17.56 14.87 18.48
N ASP A 270 -18.24 13.79 18.13
CA ASP A 270 -19.43 13.24 18.73
C ASP A 270 -19.07 12.26 19.85
N GLY A 271 -18.95 12.77 21.08
CA GLY A 271 -18.67 11.95 22.26
C GLY A 271 -19.67 10.79 22.42
N ALA A 272 -19.19 9.61 22.80
CA ALA A 272 -20.04 8.49 23.15
C ALA A 272 -20.92 8.86 24.36
N SER A 273 -22.23 8.92 24.18
CA SER A 273 -23.18 9.08 25.28
C SER A 273 -23.56 7.71 25.85
N ASP A 274 -24.11 7.65 27.07
CA ASP A 274 -24.66 6.43 27.67
C ASP A 274 -25.79 5.78 26.82
N LYS A 275 -26.36 6.52 25.86
CA LYS A 275 -27.44 6.06 24.97
C LYS A 275 -26.99 5.65 23.57
N GLY A 276 -25.71 5.78 23.23
CA GLY A 276 -25.16 5.41 21.92
C GLY A 276 -24.26 6.48 21.31
N PHE A 277 -24.01 6.33 20.00
CA PHE A 277 -23.18 7.24 19.20
C PHE A 277 -24.05 8.27 18.50
N ASP A 278 -24.34 9.37 19.19
CA ASP A 278 -25.15 10.44 18.64
C ASP A 278 -24.28 11.56 18.07
N THR A 279 -24.53 11.90 16.81
CA THR A 279 -23.88 13.05 16.17
C THR A 279 -24.35 14.34 16.82
N SER A 280 -23.40 15.19 17.22
CA SER A 280 -23.62 16.54 17.73
C SER A 280 -24.38 17.41 16.73
N ASP A 281 -25.06 18.44 17.21
CA ASP A 281 -25.77 19.38 16.33
C ASP A 281 -24.81 20.02 15.33
N GLU A 282 -23.60 20.38 15.77
CA GLU A 282 -22.54 20.89 14.90
C GLU A 282 -22.14 19.87 13.82
N GLY A 283 -21.91 18.60 14.19
CA GLY A 283 -21.61 17.54 13.24
C GLY A 283 -22.74 17.29 12.23
N ARG A 284 -24.01 17.47 12.62
CA ARG A 284 -25.18 17.33 11.73
C ARG A 284 -25.39 18.54 10.82
N LEU A 285 -25.16 19.75 11.34
CA LEU A 285 -25.39 21.01 10.62
C LEU A 285 -24.24 21.36 9.67
N VAL A 286 -23.00 21.15 10.12
CA VAL A 286 -21.78 21.58 9.41
C VAL A 286 -21.16 20.42 8.65
N GLY A 287 -21.13 19.23 9.25
CA GLY A 287 -20.50 18.04 8.68
C GLY A 287 -18.98 17.97 8.92
N HIS A 288 -18.48 16.75 9.08
CA HIS A 288 -17.07 16.49 9.45
C HIS A 288 -16.04 17.07 8.46
N ALA A 289 -16.32 17.09 7.16
CA ALA A 289 -15.39 17.64 6.16
C ALA A 289 -15.17 19.15 6.33
N VAL A 290 -16.24 19.91 6.54
CA VAL A 290 -16.15 21.36 6.79
C VAL A 290 -15.51 21.63 8.15
N LEU A 291 -15.84 20.84 9.17
CA LEU A 291 -15.18 20.91 10.48
C LEU A 291 -13.68 20.61 10.37
N ALA A 292 -13.27 19.65 9.55
CA ALA A 292 -11.86 19.36 9.29
C ALA A 292 -11.15 20.57 8.68
N ALA A 293 -11.73 21.21 7.66
CA ALA A 293 -11.16 22.42 7.06
C ALA A 293 -11.03 23.57 8.08
N GLN A 294 -12.06 23.82 8.89
CA GLN A 294 -12.03 24.85 9.93
C GLN A 294 -10.97 24.56 10.99
N LYS A 295 -10.87 23.30 11.44
CA LYS A 295 -9.89 22.86 12.43
C LYS A 295 -8.46 22.93 11.89
N ILE A 296 -8.24 22.56 10.62
CA ILE A 296 -6.94 22.72 9.94
C ILE A 296 -6.55 24.20 10.01
N ARG A 297 -7.43 25.10 9.58
CA ARG A 297 -7.17 26.54 9.63
C ARG A 297 -6.88 27.06 11.03
N GLU A 298 -7.64 26.64 12.03
CA GLU A 298 -7.44 27.00 13.43
C GLU A 298 -6.04 26.59 13.91
N LYS A 299 -5.63 25.35 13.64
CA LYS A 299 -4.34 24.82 14.09
C LYS A 299 -3.16 25.41 13.31
N THR A 300 -3.29 25.65 12.00
CA THR A 300 -2.20 26.26 11.21
C THR A 300 -1.93 27.70 11.62
N LEU A 301 -2.94 28.46 12.05
CA LEU A 301 -2.75 29.81 12.63
C LEU A 301 -1.92 29.79 13.92
N GLY A 302 -1.94 28.68 14.65
CA GLY A 302 -1.13 28.47 15.86
C GLY A 302 0.31 28.02 15.58
N ILE A 303 0.68 27.73 14.33
CA ILE A 303 2.00 27.25 13.94
C ILE A 303 2.74 28.37 13.18
N PRO A 304 3.74 29.03 13.79
CA PRO A 304 4.46 30.13 13.16
C PRO A 304 5.10 29.71 11.83
N GLY A 305 4.84 30.48 10.77
CA GLY A 305 5.44 30.25 9.46
C GLY A 305 4.84 29.09 8.66
N PHE A 306 3.66 28.58 9.02
CA PHE A 306 3.01 27.49 8.28
C PHE A 306 2.83 27.85 6.79
N PRO A 307 3.32 27.03 5.83
CA PRO A 307 3.25 27.37 4.41
C PRO A 307 1.80 27.39 3.89
N PRO A 308 1.34 28.50 3.27
CA PRO A 308 -0.05 28.62 2.82
C PRO A 308 -0.48 27.54 1.80
N LEU A 309 0.42 27.17 0.89
CA LEU A 309 0.13 26.14 -0.11
C LEU A 309 0.01 24.74 0.53
N LEU A 310 0.80 24.46 1.57
CA LEU A 310 0.69 23.21 2.31
C LEU A 310 -0.65 23.11 3.04
N GLU A 311 -1.12 24.21 3.64
CA GLU A 311 -2.45 24.28 4.28
C GLU A 311 -3.56 23.96 3.25
N GLN A 312 -3.46 24.51 2.05
CA GLN A 312 -4.41 24.24 0.96
C GLN A 312 -4.41 22.77 0.56
N HIS A 313 -3.24 22.14 0.44
CA HIS A 313 -3.12 20.72 0.10
C HIS A 313 -3.70 19.81 1.20
N LEU A 314 -3.41 20.10 2.48
CA LEU A 314 -3.94 19.34 3.62
C LEU A 314 -5.45 19.51 3.76
N THR A 315 -5.96 20.72 3.54
CA THR A 315 -7.40 20.99 3.49
C THR A 315 -8.05 20.22 2.34
N HIS A 316 -7.45 20.25 1.15
CA HIS A 316 -7.94 19.50 -0.01
C HIS A 316 -7.98 18.00 0.27
N LEU A 317 -6.96 17.42 0.90
CA LEU A 317 -6.94 16.01 1.33
C LEU A 317 -8.09 15.67 2.28
N ALA A 318 -8.36 16.54 3.26
CA ALA A 318 -9.38 16.32 4.26
C ALA A 318 -10.81 16.35 3.68
N ILE A 319 -11.07 17.25 2.71
CA ILE A 319 -12.43 17.46 2.18
C ILE A 319 -12.76 16.68 0.93
N SER A 320 -11.75 16.10 0.25
CA SER A 320 -11.92 15.50 -1.08
C SER A 320 -12.05 13.99 -1.02
N GLN A 321 -13.07 13.51 -0.31
CA GLN A 321 -13.37 12.08 -0.20
C GLN A 321 -14.62 11.77 -1.03
N SER A 322 -14.49 10.86 -1.99
CA SER A 322 -15.55 10.38 -2.86
C SER A 322 -16.50 9.48 -2.08
N GLY A 323 -17.44 10.09 -1.37
CA GLY A 323 -18.53 9.38 -0.73
C GLY A 323 -19.55 8.84 -1.73
N ALA A 324 -19.19 8.01 -2.72
CA ALA A 324 -20.07 7.35 -3.72
C ALA A 324 -21.12 8.23 -4.45
N SER A 325 -21.12 9.53 -4.21
CA SER A 325 -22.22 10.42 -4.50
C SER A 325 -21.70 11.40 -5.51
N GLY A 326 -22.17 11.30 -6.75
CA GLY A 326 -22.17 12.43 -7.69
C GLY A 326 -23.05 13.58 -7.20
N ALA A 327 -23.00 13.88 -5.89
CA ALA A 327 -23.71 14.96 -5.25
C ALA A 327 -23.10 16.26 -5.80
N PRO A 328 -23.89 17.12 -6.45
CA PRO A 328 -23.42 18.39 -6.97
C PRO A 328 -22.74 19.19 -5.85
N GLY A 329 -21.49 19.62 -6.06
CA GLY A 329 -20.76 20.49 -5.13
C GLY A 329 -19.78 19.80 -4.17
N ALA A 330 -19.72 18.47 -4.12
CA ALA A 330 -18.66 17.78 -3.37
C ALA A 330 -17.29 18.02 -4.03
N LYS A 331 -16.26 18.32 -3.24
CA LYS A 331 -14.90 18.46 -3.75
C LYS A 331 -14.37 17.07 -4.12
N VAL A 332 -13.96 16.89 -5.36
CA VAL A 332 -13.35 15.64 -5.83
C VAL A 332 -11.83 15.65 -5.65
N PRO A 333 -11.18 14.49 -5.48
CA PRO A 333 -9.72 14.41 -5.49
C PRO A 333 -9.14 15.00 -6.79
N VAL A 334 -8.16 15.90 -6.68
CA VAL A 334 -7.41 16.44 -7.83
C VAL A 334 -5.89 16.35 -7.65
N THR A 335 -5.42 15.80 -6.54
CA THR A 335 -4.01 15.49 -6.31
C THR A 335 -3.83 13.97 -6.25
N LEU A 336 -2.61 13.51 -6.51
CA LEU A 336 -2.28 12.08 -6.47
C LEU A 336 -2.55 11.49 -5.08
N GLU A 337 -2.14 12.20 -4.03
CA GLU A 337 -2.32 11.79 -2.65
C GLU A 337 -3.78 11.71 -2.27
N ALA A 338 -4.60 12.69 -2.69
CA ALA A 338 -6.03 12.69 -2.41
C ALA A 338 -6.73 11.52 -3.10
N GLN A 339 -6.37 11.22 -4.36
CA GLN A 339 -6.93 10.08 -5.07
C GLN A 339 -6.56 8.76 -4.41
N ILE A 340 -5.32 8.63 -3.93
CA ILE A 340 -4.86 7.43 -3.23
C ILE A 340 -5.59 7.27 -1.90
N VAL A 341 -5.67 8.31 -1.07
CA VAL A 341 -6.34 8.26 0.24
C VAL A 341 -7.82 7.91 0.07
N ASP A 342 -8.52 8.55 -0.86
CA ASP A 342 -9.93 8.26 -1.18
C ASP A 342 -10.14 6.78 -1.55
N THR A 343 -9.27 6.26 -2.43
CA THR A 343 -9.32 4.87 -2.88
C THR A 343 -9.07 3.90 -1.71
N LEU A 344 -8.09 4.20 -0.85
CA LEU A 344 -7.72 3.36 0.27
C LEU A 344 -8.74 3.37 1.40
N SER A 345 -9.32 4.54 1.70
CA SER A 345 -10.41 4.66 2.67
C SER A 345 -11.63 3.83 2.23
N SER A 346 -12.00 3.95 0.94
CA SER A 346 -13.08 3.15 0.35
C SER A 346 -12.79 1.65 0.34
N LEU A 347 -11.54 1.25 0.06
CA LEU A 347 -11.11 -0.14 0.12
C LEU A 347 -11.25 -0.70 1.54
N ASP A 348 -10.72 0.00 2.54
CA ASP A 348 -10.76 -0.41 3.94
C ASP A 348 -12.21 -0.57 4.43
N ALA A 349 -13.04 0.43 4.18
CA ALA A 349 -14.47 0.40 4.50
C ALA A 349 -15.19 -0.81 3.88
N ARG A 350 -14.94 -1.09 2.58
CA ARG A 350 -15.56 -2.23 1.89
C ARG A 350 -15.10 -3.57 2.46
N ILE A 351 -13.80 -3.73 2.69
CA ILE A 351 -13.22 -4.97 3.19
C ILE A 351 -13.64 -5.23 4.64
N SER A 352 -13.60 -4.23 5.52
CA SER A 352 -14.06 -4.39 6.91
C SER A 352 -15.53 -4.79 6.95
N SER A 353 -16.37 -4.14 6.14
CA SER A 353 -17.80 -4.48 6.08
C SER A 353 -18.04 -5.92 5.61
N TRP A 354 -17.25 -6.43 4.66
CA TRP A 354 -17.31 -7.84 4.25
C TRP A 354 -16.86 -8.79 5.36
N VAL A 355 -15.72 -8.50 6.00
CA VAL A 355 -15.18 -9.32 7.08
C VAL A 355 -16.16 -9.41 8.25
N GLU A 356 -16.78 -8.29 8.64
CA GLU A 356 -17.81 -8.25 9.68
C GLU A 356 -19.05 -9.05 9.31
N ALA A 357 -19.55 -8.89 8.08
CA ALA A 357 -20.71 -9.65 7.61
C ALA A 357 -20.42 -11.16 7.65
N MET A 358 -19.22 -11.57 7.22
CA MET A 358 -18.79 -12.97 7.30
C MET A 358 -18.65 -13.47 8.74
N GLN A 359 -18.22 -12.63 9.69
CA GLN A 359 -18.09 -13.00 11.11
C GLN A 359 -19.44 -13.14 11.82
N ARG A 360 -20.39 -12.23 11.53
CA ARG A 360 -21.73 -12.25 12.13
C ARG A 360 -22.60 -13.38 11.59
N ASP A 361 -22.38 -13.77 10.34
CA ASP A 361 -23.15 -14.82 9.70
C ASP A 361 -22.87 -16.22 10.32
N PRO A 362 -23.91 -17.00 10.68
CA PRO A 362 -23.74 -18.27 11.38
C PRO A 362 -23.32 -19.45 10.48
N ASN A 363 -23.46 -19.31 9.16
CA ASN A 363 -23.19 -20.38 8.19
C ASN A 363 -21.69 -20.60 8.01
N GLU A 364 -21.29 -21.77 7.50
CA GLU A 364 -19.87 -22.14 7.44
C GLU A 364 -19.15 -21.68 6.16
N ARG A 365 -19.83 -21.71 5.01
CA ARG A 365 -19.20 -21.56 3.69
C ARG A 365 -19.66 -20.33 2.92
N TRP A 366 -20.95 -20.05 2.98
CA TRP A 366 -21.57 -18.91 2.33
C TRP A 366 -22.31 -18.11 3.38
N THR A 367 -22.29 -16.80 3.27
CA THR A 367 -23.23 -15.98 4.03
C THR A 367 -24.63 -16.10 3.44
N ASP A 368 -25.64 -15.74 4.23
CA ASP A 368 -26.95 -15.37 3.69
C ASP A 368 -26.81 -14.24 2.66
N HIS A 369 -27.84 -14.03 1.84
CA HIS A 369 -27.84 -12.97 0.83
C HIS A 369 -27.76 -11.59 1.49
N LEU A 370 -26.67 -10.87 1.23
CA LEU A 370 -26.45 -9.54 1.80
C LEU A 370 -27.03 -8.48 0.87
N ARG A 371 -28.14 -7.87 1.27
CA ARG A 371 -28.83 -6.81 0.50
C ARG A 371 -27.89 -5.67 0.09
N ALA A 372 -26.96 -5.28 0.95
CA ALA A 372 -26.01 -4.20 0.69
C ALA A 372 -25.06 -4.46 -0.50
N TYR A 373 -24.85 -5.72 -0.88
CA TYR A 373 -23.97 -6.13 -1.98
C TYR A 373 -24.69 -6.87 -3.11
N ASP A 374 -25.98 -7.09 -2.91
CA ASP A 374 -26.84 -7.94 -3.73
C ASP A 374 -26.20 -9.28 -4.08
N ARG A 375 -25.59 -9.94 -3.08
CA ARG A 375 -24.95 -11.25 -3.24
C ARG A 375 -24.71 -11.91 -1.88
N SER A 376 -24.53 -13.23 -1.91
CA SER A 376 -23.87 -13.99 -0.83
C SER A 376 -22.34 -13.91 -0.96
N LEU A 377 -21.63 -13.96 0.17
CA LEU A 377 -20.18 -13.95 0.22
C LEU A 377 -19.62 -15.33 0.57
N TRP A 378 -18.52 -15.72 -0.08
CA TRP A 378 -17.79 -16.93 0.26
C TRP A 378 -16.92 -16.70 1.52
N LYS A 379 -17.17 -17.47 2.58
CA LYS A 379 -16.41 -17.48 3.84
C LYS A 379 -15.75 -18.84 4.15
N GLY A 380 -15.93 -19.83 3.28
CA GLY A 380 -15.28 -21.13 3.37
C GLY A 380 -13.77 -21.07 3.07
N PHE A 381 -13.11 -22.20 3.17
CA PHE A 381 -11.68 -22.31 2.83
C PHE A 381 -11.43 -21.99 1.35
N VAL A 382 -10.42 -21.17 1.06
CA VAL A 382 -9.96 -20.97 -0.32
C VAL A 382 -9.20 -22.22 -0.81
N PRO A 383 -9.42 -22.67 -2.07
CA PRO A 383 -8.81 -23.88 -2.63
C PRO A 383 -7.35 -23.65 -3.06
N THR A 384 -6.53 -23.12 -2.16
CA THR A 384 -5.09 -22.94 -2.34
C THR A 384 -4.35 -23.75 -1.28
N GLY A 385 -3.04 -24.00 -1.47
CA GLY A 385 -2.24 -24.74 -0.49
C GLY A 385 -2.21 -24.12 0.91
N ARG A 386 -2.56 -22.84 1.07
CA ARG A 386 -2.72 -22.20 2.39
C ARG A 386 -4.03 -22.57 3.08
N GLY A 387 -5.09 -22.89 2.34
CA GLY A 387 -6.36 -23.40 2.84
C GLY A 387 -6.90 -22.64 4.06
N ARG A 388 -6.96 -21.30 4.02
CA ARG A 388 -7.49 -20.49 5.12
C ARG A 388 -8.88 -19.93 4.77
N ALA A 389 -9.77 -19.88 5.75
CA ALA A 389 -11.00 -19.11 5.64
C ALA A 389 -10.69 -17.62 5.83
N PRO A 390 -11.47 -16.70 5.23
CA PRO A 390 -11.31 -15.26 5.43
C PRO A 390 -11.49 -14.81 6.89
N VAL A 391 -12.30 -15.54 7.68
CA VAL A 391 -12.61 -15.21 9.07
C VAL A 391 -12.43 -16.43 9.98
N GLU A 392 -11.96 -16.21 11.21
CA GLU A 392 -11.76 -17.28 12.20
C GLU A 392 -13.08 -17.67 12.88
N GLY A 393 -13.95 -18.36 12.15
CA GLY A 393 -15.19 -18.95 12.70
C GLY A 393 -15.23 -20.49 12.64
N SER A 394 -14.43 -21.10 11.76
CA SER A 394 -14.53 -22.54 11.47
C SER A 394 -13.55 -23.41 12.28
N ARG A 395 -12.42 -22.86 12.74
CA ARG A 395 -11.39 -23.64 13.48
C ARG A 395 -11.86 -24.11 14.85
N ARG A 396 -12.65 -23.30 15.58
CA ARG A 396 -13.08 -23.62 16.95
C ARG A 396 -14.18 -24.69 16.93
N LYS A 397 -15.22 -24.51 16.10
CA LYS A 397 -16.27 -25.52 15.85
C LYS A 397 -15.70 -26.83 15.31
N HIS A 398 -14.87 -26.80 14.27
CA HIS A 398 -14.30 -28.02 13.70
C HIS A 398 -13.35 -28.75 14.68
N ARG A 399 -12.63 -28.03 15.55
CA ARG A 399 -11.80 -28.66 16.60
C ARG A 399 -12.64 -29.23 17.74
N GLU A 400 -13.76 -28.61 18.09
CA GLU A 400 -14.74 -29.13 19.05
C GLU A 400 -15.51 -30.34 18.51
N GLU A 401 -15.95 -30.31 17.26
CA GLU A 401 -16.61 -31.42 16.58
C GLU A 401 -15.65 -32.60 16.41
N LYS A 402 -14.41 -32.35 16.01
CA LYS A 402 -13.38 -33.39 15.91
C LYS A 402 -12.98 -33.94 17.29
N ARG A 403 -13.12 -33.16 18.37
CA ARG A 403 -12.98 -33.64 19.76
C ARG A 403 -14.19 -34.48 20.20
N LYS A 404 -15.43 -34.04 19.92
CA LYS A 404 -16.66 -34.80 20.20
C LYS A 404 -16.69 -36.13 19.43
N ALA A 405 -16.36 -36.12 18.13
CA ALA A 405 -16.29 -37.31 17.30
C ALA A 405 -15.18 -38.31 17.73
N ARG A 406 -14.14 -37.82 18.43
CA ARG A 406 -13.11 -38.68 19.06
C ARG A 406 -13.53 -39.18 20.45
N ALA A 407 -14.41 -38.48 21.14
CA ALA A 407 -14.95 -38.92 22.43
C ALA A 407 -16.06 -39.98 22.26
N ASP A 408 -16.87 -39.89 21.19
CA ASP A 408 -17.90 -40.88 20.86
C ASP A 408 -17.33 -42.19 20.29
N LYS A 409 -16.14 -42.14 19.68
CA LYS A 409 -15.38 -43.34 19.32
C LYS A 409 -14.57 -43.76 20.54
N GLY A 410 -15.23 -44.47 21.47
CA GLY A 410 -14.60 -45.03 22.67
C GLY A 410 -13.29 -45.78 22.36
N PRO A 411 -12.42 -45.98 23.37
CA PRO A 411 -11.07 -46.50 23.15
C PRO A 411 -11.11 -47.86 22.44
N PRO A 412 -10.16 -48.14 21.54
CA PRO A 412 -10.13 -49.39 20.81
C PRO A 412 -10.05 -50.56 21.80
N SER A 413 -11.03 -51.46 21.70
CA SER A 413 -11.04 -52.75 22.40
C SER A 413 -9.70 -53.47 22.15
N GLN A 414 -8.93 -53.66 23.22
CA GLN A 414 -7.77 -54.55 23.19
C GLN A 414 -8.29 -55.98 23.04
N ALA A 415 -8.12 -56.54 21.85
CA ALA A 415 -8.29 -57.97 21.62
C ALA A 415 -7.30 -58.73 22.52
N GLY A 416 -7.83 -59.55 23.42
CA GLY A 416 -7.05 -60.37 24.33
C GLY A 416 -6.27 -61.45 23.59
N GLU A 417 -4.97 -61.49 23.83
CA GLU A 417 -4.14 -62.66 23.58
C GLU A 417 -4.52 -63.77 24.58
N GLY A 418 -5.21 -64.80 24.09
CA GLY A 418 -5.38 -66.06 24.80
C GLY A 418 -4.22 -67.00 24.47
N THR A 419 -3.35 -67.25 25.45
CA THR A 419 -2.31 -68.28 25.40
C THR A 419 -2.91 -69.70 25.51
N PRO A 420 -2.23 -70.74 24.99
CA PRO A 420 -2.74 -72.11 24.92
C PRO A 420 -2.38 -72.94 26.17
N THR A 421 -3.15 -73.98 26.49
CA THR A 421 -2.76 -75.07 27.42
C THR A 421 -3.72 -76.26 27.29
N PRO A 422 -3.34 -77.49 27.67
CA PRO A 422 -2.00 -78.06 27.88
C PRO A 422 -1.52 -79.00 26.76
#